data_AF-A0AAV6ZG09-F1
#
_entry.id   AF-A0AAV6ZG09-F1
#
_cell.length_a   1.000
_cell.length_b   1.000
_cell.length_c   1.000
_cell.angle_alpha   90.00
_cell.angle_beta   90.00
_cell.angle_gamma   90.00
#
_symmetry.space_group_name_H-M   'P 1'
#
loop_
_entity.id
_entity.type
_entity.pdbx_description
1 polymer ?
#
loop_
_entity_poly.entity_id
_entity_poly.type
_entity_poly.pdbx_seq_one_letter_code
_entity_poly.pdbx_strand_id
1 'polypeptide(L)'
;CVFCSCPTSKMAAVKKSPFIVTLEMNLVVVVLTVLGLVSRLWNLHHPPAVVFDEVYYGQFVSLYMKRIFFLDDSGPPLGHMLLALGGYLGGFDGNFMWNRIGAEYSSNVPVWCLRLLPALCGGLTLPLAYQIVVELGYSCWAGAAAALLLLFG
;
A
#
# COMPACT_ATOMS: atom_id res chain seq x y z
N CYS A 1 8.17 26.65 -20.24
CA CYS A 1 9.12 25.91 -21.10
C CYS A 1 10.17 25.14 -20.30
N VAL A 2 9.81 24.19 -19.43
CA VAL A 2 10.75 23.14 -19.00
C VAL A 2 9.94 21.87 -18.72
N PHE A 3 10.08 20.90 -19.63
CA PHE A 3 9.69 19.48 -19.54
C PHE A 3 8.21 19.12 -19.28
N CYS A 4 7.39 19.27 -20.33
CA CYS A 4 6.29 18.34 -20.56
C CYS A 4 6.50 17.76 -21.97
N SER A 5 7.43 16.81 -22.08
CA SER A 5 7.57 16.02 -23.30
C SER A 5 6.45 14.99 -23.29
N CYS A 6 5.29 15.42 -23.80
CA CYS A 6 4.21 14.57 -24.26
C CYS A 6 4.80 13.51 -25.23
N PRO A 7 4.54 12.20 -25.07
CA PRO A 7 5.07 11.21 -25.99
C PRO A 7 4.37 11.38 -27.34
N THR A 8 5.05 12.03 -28.29
CA THR A 8 4.68 11.97 -29.70
C THR A 8 4.70 10.51 -30.15
N SER A 9 3.53 10.03 -30.52
CA SER A 9 3.28 8.73 -31.11
C SER A 9 4.24 8.46 -32.28
N LYS A 10 4.95 7.33 -32.22
CA LYS A 10 5.50 6.67 -33.40
C LYS A 10 5.13 5.20 -33.32
N MET A 11 4.17 4.79 -34.16
CA MET A 11 3.91 3.39 -34.46
C MET A 11 5.14 2.79 -35.15
N ALA A 12 5.80 1.81 -34.55
CA ALA A 12 6.80 0.99 -35.24
C ALA A 12 6.96 -0.39 -34.59
N ALA A 13 6.58 -1.42 -35.36
CA ALA A 13 7.01 -2.82 -35.35
C ALA A 13 7.40 -3.50 -34.02
N VAL A 14 6.58 -4.48 -33.61
CA VAL A 14 6.85 -5.44 -32.53
C VAL A 14 8.08 -6.30 -32.85
N LYS A 15 9.16 -6.13 -32.06
CA LYS A 15 10.32 -7.03 -32.02
C LYS A 15 10.59 -7.45 -30.57
N LYS A 16 10.46 -8.75 -30.27
CA LYS A 16 10.77 -9.36 -28.96
C LYS A 16 12.28 -9.28 -28.66
N SER A 17 12.68 -8.53 -27.64
CA SER A 17 14.00 -8.58 -26.97
C SER A 17 13.95 -7.76 -25.67
N PRO A 18 14.93 -7.93 -24.74
CA PRO A 18 14.73 -8.10 -23.30
C PRO A 18 14.02 -6.93 -22.63
N PHE A 19 13.45 -7.17 -21.45
CA PHE A 19 12.81 -6.17 -20.59
C PHE A 19 13.79 -5.03 -20.24
N ILE A 20 13.91 -4.05 -21.14
CA ILE A 20 14.63 -2.79 -20.93
C ILE A 20 13.61 -1.84 -20.33
N VAL A 21 13.60 -1.74 -19.01
CA VAL A 21 12.84 -0.69 -18.32
C VAL A 21 13.59 0.61 -18.54
N THR A 22 13.25 1.34 -19.60
CA THR A 22 13.68 2.72 -19.77
C THR A 22 12.98 3.55 -18.70
N LEU A 23 13.60 3.68 -17.53
CA LEU A 23 13.19 4.60 -16.49
C LEU A 23 13.50 6.03 -16.97
N GLU A 24 12.61 6.58 -17.79
CA GLU A 24 12.43 8.02 -17.89
C GLU A 24 11.97 8.47 -16.51
N MET A 25 12.92 8.82 -15.62
CA MET A 25 12.63 9.28 -14.26
C MET A 25 11.92 10.63 -14.35
N ASN A 26 10.61 10.58 -14.59
CA ASN A 26 9.75 11.73 -14.47
C ASN A 26 9.82 12.19 -13.02
N LEU A 27 10.43 13.34 -12.80
CA LEU A 27 10.55 13.98 -11.49
C LEU A 27 9.20 14.07 -10.78
N VAL A 28 8.11 14.18 -11.55
CA VAL A 28 6.72 14.11 -11.08
C VAL A 28 6.41 12.80 -10.35
N VAL A 29 6.80 11.64 -10.88
CA VAL A 29 6.54 10.33 -10.25
C VAL A 29 7.31 10.20 -8.94
N VAL A 30 8.55 10.67 -8.90
CA VAL A 30 9.39 10.64 -7.69
C VAL A 30 8.83 11.59 -6.61
N VAL A 31 8.35 12.77 -7.00
CA VAL A 31 7.71 13.68 -6.05
C VAL A 31 6.40 13.07 -5.53
N LEU A 32 5.60 12.44 -6.39
CA LEU A 32 4.36 11.77 -6.00
C LEU A 32 4.59 10.56 -5.09
N THR A 33 5.62 9.75 -5.32
CA THR A 33 5.99 8.63 -4.42
C THR A 33 6.36 9.14 -3.05
N VAL A 34 7.22 10.17 -2.98
CA VAL A 34 7.66 10.75 -1.71
C VAL A 34 6.46 11.36 -0.97
N LEU A 35 5.63 12.16 -1.64
CA LEU A 35 4.43 12.75 -1.03
C LEU A 35 3.42 11.68 -0.57
N GLY A 36 3.21 10.63 -1.36
CA GLY A 36 2.33 9.51 -1.01
C GLY A 36 2.82 8.73 0.21
N LEU A 37 4.12 8.41 0.25
CA LEU A 37 4.70 7.70 1.38
C LEU A 37 4.73 8.57 2.63
N VAL A 38 5.16 9.83 2.52
CA VAL A 38 5.23 10.75 3.68
C VAL A 38 3.83 10.99 4.23
N SER A 39 2.83 11.27 3.38
CA SER A 39 1.46 11.54 3.86
C SER A 39 0.86 10.37 4.63
N ARG A 40 1.10 9.13 4.19
CA ARG A 40 0.57 7.92 4.85
C ARG A 40 1.41 7.44 6.04
N LEU A 41 2.71 7.73 6.07
CA LEU A 41 3.61 7.32 7.16
C LEU A 41 3.73 8.35 8.29
N TRP A 42 3.29 9.60 8.09
CA TRP A 42 3.54 10.73 9.00
C TRP A 42 3.07 10.52 10.45
N ASN A 43 2.10 9.63 10.71
CA ASN A 43 1.64 9.36 12.07
C ASN A 43 1.04 7.96 12.26
N LEU A 44 1.81 6.93 11.95
CA LEU A 44 1.30 5.55 11.95
C LEU A 44 0.97 5.00 13.35
N HIS A 45 1.60 5.54 14.39
CA HIS A 45 1.42 5.09 15.77
C HIS A 45 0.10 5.58 16.40
N HIS A 46 -0.41 6.73 15.97
CA HIS A 46 -1.64 7.30 16.49
C HIS A 46 -2.84 6.84 15.65
N PRO A 47 -3.97 6.41 16.23
CA PRO A 47 -4.30 6.30 17.65
C PRO A 47 -3.76 5.01 18.32
N PRO A 48 -3.48 5.03 19.64
CA PRO A 48 -3.02 3.88 20.42
C PRO A 48 -4.19 2.97 20.86
N ALA A 49 -5.21 2.83 20.02
CA ALA A 49 -6.38 2.02 20.28
C ALA A 49 -6.72 1.17 19.05
N VAL A 50 -7.36 0.02 19.28
CA VAL A 50 -7.77 -0.89 18.21
C VAL A 50 -8.89 -0.26 17.38
N VAL A 51 -8.63 -0.06 16.08
CA VAL A 51 -9.58 0.46 15.09
C VAL A 51 -10.45 -0.67 14.54
N PHE A 52 -11.63 -0.35 13.97
CA PHE A 52 -12.61 -1.32 13.48
C PHE A 52 -12.01 -2.44 12.63
N ASP A 53 -11.23 -2.09 11.59
CA ASP A 53 -10.62 -3.09 10.69
C ASP A 53 -9.59 -3.97 11.44
N GLU A 54 -8.89 -3.41 12.43
CA GLU A 54 -7.86 -4.13 13.19
C GLU A 54 -8.46 -5.21 14.09
N VAL A 55 -9.72 -5.08 14.53
CA VAL A 55 -10.40 -6.14 15.31
C VAL A 55 -10.55 -7.39 14.47
N TYR A 56 -11.04 -7.28 13.24
CA TYR A 56 -11.28 -8.43 12.36
C TYR A 56 -9.95 -9.01 11.84
N TYR A 57 -9.10 -8.16 11.26
CA TYR A 57 -7.81 -8.62 10.73
C TYR A 57 -6.86 -9.12 11.81
N GLY A 58 -6.89 -8.52 13.01
CA GLY A 58 -6.08 -8.96 14.14
C GLY A 58 -6.42 -10.37 14.61
N GLN A 59 -7.71 -10.75 14.61
CA GLN A 59 -8.14 -12.12 14.92
C GLN A 59 -7.53 -13.11 13.94
N PHE A 60 -7.62 -12.83 12.63
CA PHE A 60 -7.03 -13.68 11.60
C PHE A 60 -5.51 -13.78 11.72
N VAL A 61 -4.82 -12.66 11.94
CA VAL A 61 -3.36 -12.64 12.15
C VAL A 61 -2.98 -13.52 13.35
N SER A 62 -3.76 -13.49 14.44
CA SER A 62 -3.50 -14.30 15.63
C SER A 62 -3.72 -15.79 15.37
N LEU A 63 -4.72 -16.16 14.56
CA LEU A 63 -4.94 -17.54 14.12
C LEU A 63 -3.81 -18.04 13.22
N TYR A 64 -3.31 -17.20 12.30
CA TYR A 64 -2.15 -17.50 11.47
C TYR A 64 -0.87 -17.69 12.29
N MET A 65 -0.62 -16.85 13.30
CA MET A 65 0.54 -17.03 14.20
C MET A 65 0.48 -18.36 14.96
N LYS A 66 -0.72 -18.73 15.42
CA LYS A 66 -0.95 -20.00 16.11
C LYS A 66 -1.00 -21.21 15.17
N ARG A 67 -0.92 -21.00 13.85
CA ARG A 67 -1.04 -22.02 12.80
C ARG A 67 -2.32 -22.85 12.94
N ILE A 68 -3.40 -22.20 13.35
CA ILE A 68 -4.72 -22.85 13.47
C ILE A 68 -5.45 -22.64 12.15
N PHE A 69 -5.94 -23.74 11.57
CA PHE A 69 -6.76 -23.67 10.37
C PHE A 69 -8.12 -23.05 10.69
N PHE A 70 -8.52 -22.06 9.88
CA PHE A 70 -9.82 -21.43 9.96
C PHE A 70 -10.39 -21.32 8.54
N LEU A 71 -11.72 -21.25 8.45
CA LEU A 71 -12.43 -20.96 7.21
C LEU A 71 -12.94 -19.52 7.32
N ASP A 72 -12.57 -18.69 6.35
CA ASP A 72 -13.02 -17.30 6.25
C ASP A 72 -13.85 -17.13 4.97
N ASP A 73 -15.04 -16.57 5.13
CA ASP A 73 -15.97 -16.26 4.04
C ASP A 73 -15.70 -14.87 3.42
N SER A 74 -14.79 -14.07 4.02
CA SER A 74 -14.67 -12.64 3.74
C SER A 74 -13.75 -12.28 2.57
N GLY A 75 -12.89 -13.18 2.09
CA GLY A 75 -12.04 -12.86 0.95
C GLY A 75 -10.87 -13.81 0.66
N PRO A 76 -10.04 -13.47 -0.34
CA PRO A 76 -8.89 -14.27 -0.71
C PRO A 76 -7.84 -14.33 0.43
N PRO A 77 -7.21 -15.50 0.69
CA PRO A 77 -6.32 -15.71 1.83
C PRO A 77 -5.01 -14.91 1.77
N LEU A 78 -4.64 -14.39 0.58
CA LEU A 78 -3.38 -13.69 0.34
C LEU A 78 -3.25 -12.44 1.22
N GLY A 79 -4.31 -11.64 1.35
CA GLY A 79 -4.27 -10.40 2.14
C GLY A 79 -3.98 -10.68 3.62
N HIS A 80 -4.67 -11.67 4.19
CA HIS A 80 -4.44 -12.07 5.57
C HIS A 80 -3.06 -12.66 5.80
N MET A 81 -2.53 -13.44 4.85
CA MET A 81 -1.15 -13.96 4.91
C MET A 81 -0.10 -12.84 4.86
N LEU A 82 -0.30 -11.82 4.04
CA LEU A 82 0.59 -10.65 3.98
C LEU A 82 0.59 -9.88 5.30
N LEU A 83 -0.59 -9.65 5.89
CA LEU A 83 -0.69 -9.01 7.21
C LEU A 83 -0.05 -9.87 8.31
N ALA A 84 -0.25 -11.19 8.26
CA ALA A 84 0.41 -12.12 9.17
C ALA A 84 1.94 -12.09 9.02
N LEU A 85 2.46 -12.00 7.79
CA LEU A 85 3.90 -11.84 7.55
C LEU A 85 4.43 -10.53 8.18
N GLY A 86 3.70 -9.42 8.05
CA GLY A 86 4.06 -8.16 8.69
C GLY A 86 4.10 -8.25 10.22
N GLY A 87 3.11 -8.93 10.82
CA GLY A 87 3.10 -9.24 12.25
C GLY A 87 4.26 -10.15 12.68
N TYR A 88 4.64 -11.11 11.84
CA TYR A 88 5.70 -12.07 12.12
C TYR A 88 7.07 -11.37 12.14
N LEU A 89 7.32 -10.49 11.16
CA LEU A 89 8.51 -9.65 11.12
C LEU A 89 8.57 -8.67 12.31
N GLY A 90 7.41 -8.26 12.84
CA GLY A 90 7.31 -7.45 14.05
C GLY A 90 7.47 -8.22 15.36
N GLY A 91 7.60 -9.56 15.33
CA GLY A 91 7.74 -10.38 16.53
C GLY A 91 6.44 -10.60 17.31
N PHE A 92 5.28 -10.61 16.64
CA PHE A 92 3.99 -10.84 17.28
C PHE A 92 3.73 -12.33 17.57
N ASP A 93 3.55 -12.69 18.84
CA ASP A 93 3.32 -14.08 19.30
C ASP A 93 1.89 -14.61 19.10
N GLY A 94 0.94 -13.78 18.64
CA GLY A 94 -0.47 -14.19 18.47
C GLY A 94 -1.27 -14.31 19.79
N ASN A 95 -0.67 -14.00 20.94
CA ASN A 95 -1.29 -14.05 22.26
C ASN A 95 -1.99 -12.74 22.64
N PHE A 96 -2.86 -12.24 21.76
CA PHE A 96 -3.70 -11.08 22.03
C PHE A 96 -5.17 -11.39 21.69
N MET A 97 -6.08 -10.94 22.57
CA MET A 97 -7.52 -11.16 22.42
C MET A 97 -8.19 -9.90 21.87
N TRP A 98 -8.60 -9.95 20.60
CA TRP A 98 -9.24 -8.85 19.88
C TRP A 98 -10.75 -8.83 20.17
N ASN A 99 -11.12 -8.39 21.39
CA ASN A 99 -12.49 -8.54 21.88
C ASN A 99 -13.38 -7.29 21.73
N ARG A 100 -12.78 -6.09 21.66
CA ARG A 100 -13.54 -4.83 21.59
C ARG A 100 -12.82 -3.77 20.75
N ILE A 101 -13.59 -2.97 20.02
CA ILE A 101 -13.12 -1.75 19.35
C ILE A 101 -12.71 -0.74 20.44
N GLY A 102 -11.56 -0.09 20.25
CA GLY A 102 -11.05 0.91 21.19
C GLY A 102 -10.30 0.32 22.40
N ALA A 103 -10.03 -0.98 22.44
CA ALA A 103 -9.16 -1.57 23.45
C ALA A 103 -7.73 -1.02 23.32
N GLU A 104 -7.06 -0.81 24.45
CA GLU A 104 -5.64 -0.44 24.46
C GLU A 104 -4.76 -1.63 24.04
N TYR A 105 -3.68 -1.31 23.32
CA TYR A 105 -2.72 -2.32 22.89
C TYR A 105 -1.90 -2.84 24.05
N SER A 106 -1.72 -4.17 24.11
CA SER A 106 -0.72 -4.80 24.97
C SER A 106 0.69 -4.48 24.46
N SER A 107 1.67 -4.41 25.36
CA SER A 107 3.09 -4.20 25.04
C SER A 107 3.67 -5.25 24.07
N ASN A 108 2.99 -6.39 23.87
CA ASN A 108 3.42 -7.47 22.99
C ASN A 108 2.98 -7.30 21.53
N VAL A 109 2.19 -6.26 21.18
CA VAL A 109 1.66 -6.07 19.82
C VAL A 109 2.49 -5.03 19.07
N PRO A 110 3.20 -5.42 17.99
CA PRO A 110 3.93 -4.47 17.14
C PRO A 110 2.96 -3.72 16.20
N VAL A 111 2.25 -2.73 16.75
CA VAL A 111 1.24 -1.92 16.03
C VAL A 111 1.83 -1.26 14.77
N TRP A 112 3.07 -0.77 14.88
CA TRP A 112 3.74 -0.10 13.77
C TRP A 112 3.94 -1.01 12.57
N CYS A 113 4.41 -2.25 12.77
CA CYS A 113 4.64 -3.21 11.69
C CYS A 113 3.34 -3.66 11.01
N LEU A 114 2.28 -3.85 11.79
CA LEU A 114 0.95 -4.21 11.28
C LEU A 114 0.36 -3.13 10.38
N ARG A 115 0.53 -1.85 10.76
CA ARG A 115 0.05 -0.70 9.98
C ARG A 115 0.99 -0.31 8.84
N LEU A 116 2.27 -0.71 8.90
CA LEU A 116 3.25 -0.32 7.89
C LEU A 116 2.90 -0.90 6.53
N LEU A 117 2.50 -2.17 6.50
CA LEU A 117 2.17 -2.86 5.25
C LEU A 117 1.02 -2.18 4.48
N PRO A 118 -0.15 -1.91 5.08
CA PRO A 118 -1.21 -1.18 4.39
C PRO A 118 -0.82 0.28 4.06
N ALA A 119 -0.04 0.95 4.92
CA ALA A 119 0.43 2.31 4.63
C ALA A 119 1.38 2.38 3.43
N LEU A 120 2.30 1.42 3.30
CA LEU A 120 3.20 1.30 2.16
C LEU A 120 2.44 0.99 0.86
N CYS A 121 1.52 0.02 0.91
CA CYS A 121 0.66 -0.30 -0.24
C CYS A 121 -0.16 0.94 -0.66
N GLY A 122 -0.75 1.66 0.28
CA GLY A 122 -1.50 2.88 0.01
C GLY A 122 -0.64 4.00 -0.59
N GLY A 123 0.57 4.20 -0.08
CA GLY A 123 1.51 5.19 -0.62
C GLY A 123 1.99 4.87 -2.04
N LEU A 124 2.19 3.57 -2.36
CA LEU A 124 2.57 3.10 -3.69
C LEU A 124 1.43 3.18 -4.72
N THR A 125 0.17 3.26 -4.29
CA THR A 125 -0.97 3.43 -5.20
C THR A 125 -0.92 4.76 -5.96
N LEU A 126 -0.34 5.83 -5.39
CA LEU A 126 -0.24 7.14 -6.04
C LEU A 126 0.57 7.12 -7.35
N PRO A 127 1.84 6.68 -7.36
CA PRO A 127 2.61 6.58 -8.60
C PRO A 127 2.04 5.54 -9.57
N LEU A 128 1.45 4.46 -9.07
CA LEU A 128 0.80 3.47 -9.92
C LEU A 128 -0.39 4.09 -10.66
N ALA A 129 -1.22 4.88 -9.98
CA ALA A 129 -2.33 5.59 -10.62
C ALA A 129 -1.85 6.58 -11.68
N TYR A 130 -0.79 7.34 -11.39
CA TYR A 130 -0.18 8.23 -12.39
C TYR A 130 0.31 7.46 -13.62
N GLN A 131 1.02 6.35 -13.41
CA GLN A 131 1.52 5.51 -14.50
C GLN A 131 0.38 4.93 -15.34
N ILE A 132 -0.68 4.44 -14.70
CA ILE A 132 -1.87 3.93 -15.40
C ILE A 132 -2.44 5.02 -16.32
N VAL A 133 -2.65 6.25 -15.82
CA VAL A 133 -3.23 7.33 -16.64
C VAL A 133 -2.34 7.72 -17.82
N VAL A 134 -1.01 7.68 -17.65
CA VAL A 134 -0.05 7.93 -18.73
C VAL A 134 -0.09 6.81 -19.78
N GLU A 135 -0.18 5.55 -19.37
CA GLU A 135 -0.32 4.40 -20.28
C GLU A 135 -1.66 4.40 -21.04
N LEU A 136 -2.71 4.98 -20.45
CA LEU A 136 -3.98 5.22 -21.15
C LEU A 136 -3.89 6.34 -22.21
N GLY A 137 -2.76 7.03 -22.33
CA GLY A 137 -2.53 8.07 -23.34
C GLY A 137 -3.06 9.45 -22.98
N TYR A 138 -3.40 9.69 -21.70
CA TYR A 138 -3.80 11.01 -21.23
C TYR A 138 -2.60 11.94 -21.00
N SER A 139 -2.88 13.24 -20.89
CA SER A 139 -1.84 14.25 -20.66
C SER A 139 -1.22 14.12 -19.27
N CYS A 140 0.03 14.58 -19.12
CA CYS A 140 0.75 14.60 -17.83
C CYS A 140 -0.03 15.34 -16.72
N TRP A 141 -0.79 16.38 -17.09
CA TRP A 141 -1.64 17.13 -16.17
C TRP A 141 -2.83 16.31 -15.67
N ALA A 142 -3.44 15.48 -16.53
CA ALA A 142 -4.51 14.58 -16.12
C ALA A 142 -4.00 13.50 -15.16
N GLY A 143 -2.81 12.94 -15.41
CA GLY A 143 -2.16 12.00 -14.49
C GLY A 143 -1.85 12.63 -13.13
N ALA A 144 -1.32 13.85 -13.12
CA ALA A 144 -1.04 14.59 -11.88
C ALA A 144 -2.34 14.91 -11.11
N ALA A 145 -3.42 15.29 -11.80
CA ALA A 145 -4.71 15.53 -11.18
C ALA A 145 -5.30 14.26 -10.55
N ALA A 146 -5.20 13.10 -11.22
CA ALA A 146 -5.65 11.82 -10.70
C ALA A 146 -4.88 11.42 -9.43
N ALA A 147 -3.55 11.57 -9.42
CA ALA A 147 -2.75 11.28 -8.24
C ALA A 147 -3.04 12.24 -7.08
N LEU A 148 -3.32 13.50 -7.37
CA LEU A 148 -3.68 14.51 -6.36
C LEU A 148 -5.06 14.24 -5.75
N LEU A 149 -6.04 13.78 -6.55
CA LEU A 149 -7.32 13.31 -6.04
C LEU A 149 -7.18 12.11 -5.11
N LEU A 150 -6.29 11.15 -5.42
CA LEU A 150 -6.02 10.00 -4.53
C LEU A 150 -5.24 10.39 -3.26
N LEU A 151 -4.46 11.47 -3.32
CA LEU A 151 -3.73 11.97 -2.15
C LEU A 151 -4.69 12.62 -1.14
N PHE A 152 -5.68 13.39 -1.60
CA PHE A 152 -6.64 14.10 -0.75
C PHE A 152 -7.95 13.36 -0.49
N GLY A 153 -8.24 12.30 -1.23
CA GLY A 153 -9.42 11.46 -1.07
C GLY A 153 -9.32 10.40 0.02
#